data_AF-A0A493TVW0-F1
#
_entry.id   AF-A0A493TVW0-F1
#
_cell.length_a   1.000
_cell.length_b   1.000
_cell.length_c   1.000
_cell.angle_alpha   90.00
_cell.angle_beta   90.00
_cell.angle_gamma   90.00
#
_symmetry.space_group_name_H-M   'P 1'
#
loop_
_entity.id
_entity.type
_entity.pdbx_description
1 polymer ?
#
loop_
_entity_poly.entity_id
_entity_poly.type
_entity_poly.pdbx_seq_one_letter_code
_entity_poly.pdbx_strand_id
1 'polypeptide(L)'
;KRKKVTPVHLFEGVILVLLTELHVVVVILQLSQSLTPWDVLLSLIAAATHDLDHPGVNQPFLIKTNHYLATLYKNTSVLENHHWRSAVGLLRESGLFAHMSLENRQLMESQIGDLILATDISQQNEYLSMFRSHLDRGDLCLEDANHRHFILQMALKCADICNPCRTWELSKQWSEKVTEEFFHQGK
;
A
#
# COMPACT_ATOMS: atom_id res chain seq x y z
N LYS A 1 11.48 7.20 -11.17
CA LYS A 1 12.36 8.37 -10.92
C LYS A 1 12.45 8.75 -9.44
N ARG A 2 11.36 8.74 -8.66
CA ARG A 2 11.37 9.05 -7.20
C ARG A 2 11.42 7.86 -6.26
N LYS A 3 11.56 6.62 -6.77
CA LYS A 3 11.93 5.47 -5.93
C LYS A 3 13.45 5.43 -5.82
N LYS A 4 13.95 5.34 -4.59
CA LYS A 4 15.35 5.04 -4.33
C LYS A 4 15.62 3.57 -4.66
N VAL A 5 16.87 3.31 -5.04
CA VAL A 5 17.34 1.99 -5.50
C VAL A 5 17.71 1.18 -4.26
N THR A 6 16.72 0.59 -3.58
CA THR A 6 16.96 -0.38 -2.50
C THR A 6 16.47 -1.76 -2.95
N PRO A 7 17.16 -2.87 -2.59
CA PRO A 7 16.96 -4.18 -3.21
C PRO A 7 15.50 -4.65 -3.32
N VAL A 8 14.65 -4.36 -2.32
CA VAL A 8 13.21 -4.73 -2.34
C VAL A 8 12.34 -3.61 -2.85
N HIS A 9 12.54 -2.40 -2.34
CA HIS A 9 11.64 -1.27 -2.62
C HIS A 9 11.93 -0.58 -3.96
N LEU A 10 12.76 -1.22 -4.81
CA LEU A 10 13.00 -0.95 -6.22
C LEU A 10 11.70 -0.93 -7.05
N PHE A 11 11.81 -0.37 -8.26
CA PHE A 11 10.71 -0.29 -9.22
C PHE A 11 10.10 -1.66 -9.55
N GLU A 12 10.92 -2.72 -9.57
CA GLU A 12 10.47 -4.10 -9.80
C GLU A 12 9.53 -4.61 -8.69
N GLY A 13 9.81 -4.30 -7.43
CA GLY A 13 8.97 -4.71 -6.30
C GLY A 13 7.58 -4.08 -6.40
N VAL A 14 7.52 -2.80 -6.77
CA VAL A 14 6.22 -2.14 -6.98
C VAL A 14 5.50 -2.61 -8.23
N ILE A 15 6.20 -2.98 -9.31
CA ILE A 15 5.53 -3.64 -10.44
C ILE A 15 4.90 -4.94 -9.97
N LEU A 16 5.57 -5.72 -9.13
CA LEU A 16 5.00 -6.96 -8.62
C LEU A 16 3.74 -6.70 -7.77
N VAL A 17 3.80 -5.78 -6.82
CA VAL A 17 2.63 -5.42 -6.00
C VAL A 17 1.50 -4.91 -6.89
N LEU A 18 1.80 -4.00 -7.83
CA LEU A 18 0.82 -3.48 -8.78
C LEU A 18 0.17 -4.57 -9.64
N LEU A 19 0.95 -5.54 -10.13
CA LEU A 19 0.43 -6.67 -10.91
C LEU A 19 -0.41 -7.61 -10.06
N THR A 20 -0.02 -7.83 -8.81
CA THR A 20 -0.80 -8.62 -7.85
C THR A 20 -2.12 -7.94 -7.54
N GLU A 21 -2.07 -6.65 -7.22
CA GLU A 21 -3.25 -5.82 -6.96
C GLU A 21 -4.18 -5.78 -8.15
N LEU A 22 -3.64 -5.53 -9.35
CA LEU A 22 -4.44 -5.57 -10.57
C LEU A 22 -5.08 -6.94 -10.76
N HIS A 23 -4.35 -8.04 -10.50
CA HIS A 23 -4.92 -9.38 -10.59
C HIS A 23 -6.06 -9.59 -9.56
N VAL A 24 -5.85 -9.20 -8.31
CA VAL A 24 -6.88 -9.31 -7.25
C VAL A 24 -8.10 -8.46 -7.60
N VAL A 25 -7.90 -7.21 -8.03
CA VAL A 25 -8.98 -6.32 -8.47
C VAL A 25 -9.75 -6.90 -9.64
N VAL A 26 -9.07 -7.47 -10.64
CA VAL A 26 -9.71 -8.14 -11.79
C VAL A 26 -10.51 -9.37 -11.33
N VAL A 27 -9.97 -10.17 -10.40
CA VAL A 27 -10.69 -11.33 -9.85
C VAL A 27 -11.92 -10.87 -9.08
N ILE A 28 -11.83 -9.82 -8.25
CA ILE A 28 -12.99 -9.25 -7.55
C ILE A 28 -14.02 -8.75 -8.56
N LEU A 29 -13.61 -7.99 -9.59
CA LEU A 29 -14.51 -7.54 -10.66
C LEU A 29 -15.23 -8.71 -11.35
N GLN A 30 -14.53 -9.81 -11.60
CA GLN A 30 -15.11 -11.00 -12.23
C GLN A 30 -16.08 -11.75 -11.32
N LEU A 31 -15.82 -11.77 -10.01
CA LEU A 31 -16.60 -12.53 -9.04
C LEU A 31 -17.81 -11.75 -8.48
N SER A 32 -17.68 -10.44 -8.29
CA SER A 32 -18.72 -9.63 -7.63
C SER A 32 -19.37 -8.56 -8.51
N GLN A 33 -18.68 -8.08 -9.55
CA GLN A 33 -19.10 -6.93 -10.37
C GLN A 33 -19.40 -5.64 -9.58
N SER A 34 -19.05 -5.58 -8.29
CA SER A 34 -19.39 -4.46 -7.40
C SER A 34 -18.31 -3.36 -7.33
N LEU A 35 -17.13 -3.56 -7.93
CA LEU A 35 -16.10 -2.51 -7.95
C LEU A 35 -16.43 -1.46 -9.01
N THR A 36 -16.40 -0.19 -8.62
CA THR A 36 -16.57 0.93 -9.54
C THR A 36 -15.24 1.27 -10.24
N PRO A 37 -15.26 1.97 -11.39
CA PRO A 37 -14.04 2.48 -12.01
C PRO A 37 -13.20 3.36 -11.07
N TRP A 38 -13.86 4.04 -10.12
CA TRP A 38 -13.19 4.83 -9.09
C TRP A 38 -12.38 3.95 -8.14
N ASP A 39 -12.96 2.86 -7.65
CA ASP A 39 -12.26 1.92 -6.76
C ASP A 39 -11.02 1.32 -7.42
N VAL A 40 -11.14 0.94 -8.70
CA VAL A 40 -10.04 0.41 -9.50
C VAL A 40 -8.94 1.46 -9.64
N LEU A 41 -9.31 2.71 -9.97
CA LEU A 41 -8.36 3.82 -10.11
C LEU A 41 -7.57 4.05 -8.81
N LEU A 42 -8.26 4.15 -7.67
CA LEU A 42 -7.62 4.39 -6.38
C LEU A 42 -6.70 3.25 -5.98
N SER A 43 -7.15 1.99 -6.16
CA SER A 43 -6.38 0.80 -5.82
C SER A 43 -5.09 0.73 -6.62
N LEU A 44 -5.13 1.02 -7.91
CA LEU A 44 -3.94 1.03 -8.76
C LEU A 44 -2.97 2.17 -8.40
N ILE A 45 -3.48 3.35 -8.07
CA ILE A 45 -2.62 4.46 -7.62
C ILE A 45 -1.97 4.13 -6.27
N ALA A 46 -2.74 3.61 -5.31
CA ALA A 46 -2.23 3.21 -4.00
C ALA A 46 -1.16 2.11 -4.16
N ALA A 47 -1.44 1.05 -4.91
CA ALA A 47 -0.48 -0.01 -5.20
C ALA A 47 0.82 0.50 -5.83
N ALA A 48 0.73 1.43 -6.79
CA ALA A 48 1.90 2.01 -7.44
C ALA A 48 2.73 2.93 -6.51
N THR A 49 2.13 3.45 -5.45
CA THR A 49 2.71 4.50 -4.60
C THR A 49 2.88 4.14 -3.13
N HIS A 50 2.47 2.94 -2.71
CA HIS A 50 2.50 2.52 -1.30
C HIS A 50 3.90 2.56 -0.68
N ASP A 51 4.95 2.35 -1.46
CA ASP A 51 6.37 2.46 -1.05
C ASP A 51 7.12 3.59 -1.79
N LEU A 52 6.46 4.72 -2.03
CA LEU A 52 7.05 5.85 -2.74
C LEU A 52 8.11 6.56 -1.89
N ASP A 53 9.32 6.72 -2.42
CA ASP A 53 10.47 7.31 -1.71
C ASP A 53 10.85 6.56 -0.42
N HIS A 54 10.67 5.23 -0.40
CA HIS A 54 11.13 4.38 0.70
C HIS A 54 12.64 4.51 0.92
N PRO A 55 13.12 4.77 2.16
CA PRO A 55 14.52 5.05 2.45
C PRO A 55 15.40 3.80 2.54
N GLY A 56 14.81 2.60 2.50
CA GLY A 56 15.51 1.32 2.66
C GLY A 56 15.78 0.93 4.10
N VAL A 57 15.11 1.59 5.05
CA VAL A 57 15.22 1.33 6.49
C VAL A 57 13.85 1.37 7.13
N ASN A 58 13.65 0.57 8.17
CA ASN A 58 12.37 0.44 8.85
C ASN A 58 12.05 1.60 9.81
N GLN A 59 10.79 1.72 10.21
CA GLN A 59 10.31 2.74 11.15
C GLN A 59 11.11 2.78 12.48
N PRO A 60 11.38 1.64 13.18
CA PRO A 60 12.18 1.66 14.40
C PRO A 60 13.57 2.30 14.22
N PHE A 61 14.21 2.12 13.07
CA PHE A 61 15.49 2.74 12.75
C PHE A 61 15.35 4.27 12.60
N LEU A 62 14.34 4.74 11.88
CA LEU A 62 14.07 6.18 11.72
C LEU A 62 13.82 6.87 13.06
N ILE A 63 13.08 6.21 13.96
CA ILE A 63 12.81 6.72 15.31
C ILE A 63 14.11 6.78 16.13
N LYS A 64 14.88 5.69 16.17
CA LYS A 64 16.13 5.61 16.94
C LYS A 64 17.19 6.61 16.47
N THR A 65 17.21 6.92 15.19
CA THR A 65 18.16 7.87 14.59
C THR A 65 17.68 9.32 14.61
N ASN A 66 16.50 9.61 15.21
CA ASN A 66 15.86 10.93 15.20
C ASN A 66 15.73 11.51 13.78
N HIS A 67 15.44 10.65 12.80
CA HIS A 67 15.24 11.09 11.43
C HIS A 67 14.02 12.04 11.36
N TYR A 68 14.09 13.09 10.54
CA TYR A 68 13.06 14.14 10.51
C TYR A 68 11.64 13.60 10.23
N LEU A 69 11.53 12.51 9.46
CA LEU A 69 10.24 11.83 9.20
C LEU A 69 9.58 11.31 10.47
N ALA A 70 10.36 10.77 11.42
CA ALA A 70 9.83 10.28 12.69
C ALA A 70 9.22 11.42 13.50
N THR A 71 9.88 12.58 13.52
CA THR A 71 9.35 13.81 14.13
C THR A 71 8.10 14.32 13.40
N LEU A 72 8.14 14.36 12.06
CA LEU A 72 7.05 14.86 11.22
C LEU A 72 5.76 14.07 11.42
N TYR A 73 5.87 12.74 11.51
CA TYR A 73 4.74 11.82 11.66
C TYR A 73 4.56 11.29 13.10
N LYS A 74 5.23 11.92 14.08
CA LYS A 74 5.07 11.64 15.51
C LYS A 74 5.20 10.16 15.87
N ASN A 75 6.15 9.46 15.25
CA ASN A 75 6.44 8.03 15.45
C ASN A 75 5.30 7.06 15.11
N THR A 76 4.26 7.49 14.38
CA THR A 76 3.12 6.64 13.99
C THR A 76 3.10 6.44 12.47
N SER A 77 3.15 5.19 12.02
CA SER A 77 3.13 4.79 10.59
C SER A 77 3.99 5.73 9.73
N VAL A 78 5.24 5.91 10.16
CA VAL A 78 6.16 6.96 9.69
C VAL A 78 6.45 6.82 8.21
N LEU A 79 6.63 5.58 7.75
CA LEU A 79 6.92 5.26 6.36
C LEU A 79 5.66 5.42 5.50
N GLU A 80 4.55 4.84 5.92
CA GLU A 80 3.30 4.85 5.17
C GLU A 80 2.74 6.27 5.01
N ASN A 81 2.85 7.10 6.07
CA ASN A 81 2.55 8.52 5.95
C ASN A 81 3.48 9.23 4.96
N HIS A 82 4.78 8.93 4.96
CA HIS A 82 5.73 9.51 4.01
C HIS A 82 5.36 9.15 2.56
N HIS A 83 5.03 7.88 2.31
CA HIS A 83 4.63 7.38 1.00
C HIS A 83 3.34 8.04 0.53
N TRP A 84 2.33 8.10 1.40
CA TRP A 84 1.06 8.78 1.12
C TRP A 84 1.26 10.27 0.80
N ARG A 85 1.97 11.03 1.65
CA ARG A 85 2.17 12.47 1.41
C ARG A 85 3.00 12.72 0.15
N SER A 86 3.97 11.85 -0.15
CA SER A 86 4.74 11.89 -1.39
C SER A 86 3.85 11.63 -2.62
N ALA A 87 2.92 10.68 -2.53
CA ALA A 87 1.95 10.37 -3.59
C ALA A 87 1.03 11.55 -3.86
N VAL A 88 0.48 12.16 -2.80
CA VAL A 88 -0.34 13.38 -2.88
C VAL A 88 0.43 14.52 -3.57
N GLY A 89 1.70 14.72 -3.22
CA GLY A 89 2.56 15.70 -3.86
C GLY A 89 2.67 15.49 -5.37
N LEU A 90 2.92 14.25 -5.81
CA LEU A 90 3.00 13.90 -7.22
C LEU A 90 1.67 14.06 -7.96
N LEU A 91 0.56 13.65 -7.35
CA LEU A 91 -0.77 13.78 -7.94
C LEU A 91 -1.10 15.25 -8.21
N ARG A 92 -0.82 16.13 -7.25
CA ARG A 92 -1.01 17.59 -7.39
C ARG A 92 -0.09 18.19 -8.44
N GLU A 93 1.19 17.84 -8.41
CA GLU A 93 2.21 18.33 -9.36
C GLU A 93 1.88 17.92 -10.80
N SER A 94 1.36 16.71 -11.00
CA SER A 94 1.01 16.20 -12.34
C SER A 94 -0.18 16.90 -12.99
N GLY A 95 -1.07 17.50 -12.19
CA GLY A 95 -2.32 18.07 -12.68
C GLY A 95 -3.29 17.04 -13.29
N LEU A 96 -3.04 15.73 -13.15
CA LEU A 96 -3.80 14.66 -13.81
C LEU A 96 -5.32 14.76 -13.54
N PHE A 97 -5.68 15.15 -12.31
CA PHE A 97 -7.07 15.29 -11.86
C PHE A 97 -7.50 16.75 -11.68
N ALA A 98 -6.80 17.71 -12.28
CA ALA A 98 -7.12 19.15 -12.12
C ALA A 98 -8.51 19.53 -12.64
N HIS A 99 -9.10 18.71 -13.52
CA HIS A 99 -10.45 18.86 -14.04
C HIS A 99 -11.55 18.46 -13.03
N MET A 100 -11.20 17.74 -11.96
CA MET A 100 -12.13 17.35 -10.90
C MET A 100 -12.30 18.46 -9.86
N SER A 101 -13.45 18.46 -9.17
CA SER A 101 -13.68 19.36 -8.04
C SER A 101 -12.60 19.20 -6.95
N LEU A 102 -12.39 20.24 -6.16
CA LEU A 102 -11.46 20.18 -5.04
C LEU A 102 -11.87 19.09 -4.03
N GLU A 103 -13.17 18.97 -3.78
CA GLU A 103 -13.75 17.94 -2.90
C GLU A 103 -13.41 16.52 -3.37
N ASN A 104 -13.61 16.20 -4.65
CA ASN A 104 -13.31 14.88 -5.18
C ASN A 104 -11.81 14.57 -5.15
N ARG A 105 -10.95 15.57 -5.35
CA ARG A 105 -9.50 15.41 -5.20
C ARG A 105 -9.10 15.16 -3.74
N GLN A 106 -9.69 15.88 -2.79
CA GLN A 106 -9.44 15.65 -1.37
C GLN A 106 -9.92 14.28 -0.92
N LEU A 107 -11.09 13.83 -1.41
CA LEU A 107 -11.59 12.49 -1.17
C LEU A 107 -10.65 11.43 -1.74
N MET A 108 -10.20 11.59 -3.00
CA MET A 108 -9.18 10.72 -3.62
C MET A 108 -7.91 10.64 -2.77
N GLU A 109 -7.36 11.79 -2.35
CA GLU A 109 -6.16 11.85 -1.52
C GLU A 109 -6.36 11.13 -0.18
N SER A 110 -7.53 11.24 0.43
CA SER A 110 -7.87 10.54 1.68
C SER A 110 -7.95 9.03 1.47
N GLN A 111 -8.72 8.57 0.48
CA GLN A 111 -8.92 7.15 0.23
C GLN A 111 -7.62 6.44 -0.20
N ILE A 112 -6.74 7.11 -0.96
CA ILE A 112 -5.40 6.59 -1.24
C ILE A 112 -4.58 6.50 0.05
N GLY A 113 -4.70 7.49 0.94
CA GLY A 113 -4.06 7.47 2.25
C GLY A 113 -4.49 6.27 3.09
N ASP A 114 -5.79 6.00 3.16
CA ASP A 114 -6.35 4.87 3.90
C ASP A 114 -5.85 3.52 3.35
N LEU A 115 -5.71 3.39 2.03
CA LEU A 115 -5.13 2.21 1.39
C LEU A 115 -3.64 2.05 1.74
N ILE A 116 -2.84 3.11 1.62
CA ILE A 116 -1.40 3.06 1.90
C ILE A 116 -1.14 2.83 3.39
N LEU A 117 -1.86 3.50 4.29
CA LEU A 117 -1.70 3.29 5.74
C LEU A 117 -2.05 1.86 6.15
N ALA A 118 -2.96 1.20 5.43
CA ALA A 118 -3.26 -0.20 5.69
C ALA A 118 -2.05 -1.12 5.44
N THR A 119 -1.04 -0.74 4.64
CA THR A 119 0.15 -1.59 4.41
C THR A 119 1.12 -1.59 5.59
N ASP A 120 0.92 -0.74 6.61
CA ASP A 120 1.71 -0.79 7.85
C ASP A 120 1.59 -2.18 8.50
N ILE A 121 2.70 -2.91 8.47
CA ILE A 121 2.76 -4.28 8.99
C ILE A 121 2.57 -4.32 10.51
N SER A 122 2.89 -3.24 11.22
CA SER A 122 2.71 -3.16 12.67
C SER A 122 1.23 -3.18 13.08
N GLN A 123 0.34 -2.78 12.17
CA GLN A 123 -1.12 -2.80 12.37
C GLN A 123 -1.79 -4.07 11.82
N GLN A 124 -1.05 -5.03 11.28
CA GLN A 124 -1.63 -6.22 10.63
C GLN A 124 -2.63 -6.98 11.52
N ASN A 125 -2.35 -7.09 12.83
CA ASN A 125 -3.24 -7.80 13.75
C ASN A 125 -4.62 -7.13 13.90
N GLU A 126 -4.67 -5.80 13.85
CA GLU A 126 -5.91 -5.04 13.93
C GLU A 126 -6.78 -5.30 12.69
N TYR A 127 -6.20 -5.10 11.49
CA TYR A 127 -6.87 -5.37 10.22
C TYR A 127 -7.35 -6.82 10.10
N LEU A 128 -6.51 -7.80 10.48
CA LEU A 128 -6.89 -9.22 10.44
C LEU A 128 -8.00 -9.56 11.44
N SER A 129 -7.99 -8.97 12.64
CA SER A 129 -9.03 -9.17 13.64
C SER A 129 -10.38 -8.63 13.15
N MET A 130 -10.37 -7.43 12.58
CA MET A 130 -11.55 -6.81 11.96
C MET A 130 -12.07 -7.68 10.81
N PHE A 131 -11.19 -8.11 9.90
CA PHE A 131 -11.57 -8.92 8.75
C PHE A 131 -12.15 -10.27 9.16
N ARG A 132 -11.53 -10.97 10.13
CA ARG A 132 -12.07 -12.22 10.69
C ARG A 132 -13.44 -12.01 11.31
N SER A 133 -13.62 -10.94 12.08
CA SER A 133 -14.90 -10.63 12.72
C SER A 133 -16.01 -10.40 11.68
N HIS A 134 -15.69 -9.75 10.56
CA HIS A 134 -16.60 -9.57 9.44
C HIS A 134 -16.93 -10.89 8.71
N LEU A 135 -15.93 -11.76 8.51
CA LEU A 135 -16.13 -13.09 7.93
C LEU A 135 -16.99 -13.99 8.83
N ASP A 136 -16.77 -13.97 10.14
CA ASP A 136 -17.52 -14.75 11.12
C ASP A 136 -18.99 -14.32 11.18
N ARG A 137 -19.26 -13.01 11.01
CA ARG A 137 -20.62 -12.47 10.94
C ARG A 137 -21.27 -12.62 9.57
N GLY A 138 -20.48 -12.81 8.51
CA GLY A 138 -20.97 -12.86 7.13
C GLY A 138 -21.62 -11.56 6.68
N ASP A 139 -21.16 -10.42 7.19
CA ASP A 139 -21.78 -9.09 7.01
C ASP A 139 -21.08 -8.20 5.96
N LEU A 140 -20.03 -8.71 5.30
CA LEU A 140 -19.37 -7.99 4.20
C LEU A 140 -20.32 -7.84 3.00
N CYS A 141 -20.59 -6.60 2.64
CA CYS A 141 -21.46 -6.21 1.54
C CYS A 141 -20.68 -5.37 0.54
N LEU A 142 -20.40 -5.89 -0.65
CA LEU A 142 -19.57 -5.19 -1.65
C LEU A 142 -20.28 -3.97 -2.29
N GLU A 143 -21.60 -3.90 -2.18
CA GLU A 143 -22.38 -2.71 -2.56
C GLU A 143 -22.14 -1.54 -1.59
N ASP A 144 -21.80 -1.84 -0.33
CA ASP A 144 -21.42 -0.81 0.64
C ASP A 144 -20.00 -0.31 0.36
N ALA A 145 -19.86 1.02 0.26
CA ALA A 145 -18.60 1.66 -0.11
C ALA A 145 -17.51 1.46 0.95
N ASN A 146 -17.86 1.40 2.24
CA ASN A 146 -16.89 1.22 3.32
C ASN A 146 -16.39 -0.22 3.37
N HIS A 147 -17.29 -1.20 3.25
CA HIS A 147 -16.92 -2.61 3.16
C HIS A 147 -16.06 -2.90 1.93
N ARG A 148 -16.42 -2.32 0.78
CA ARG A 148 -15.61 -2.43 -0.44
C ARG A 148 -14.23 -1.80 -0.25
N HIS A 149 -14.14 -0.61 0.32
CA HIS A 149 -12.87 0.05 0.60
C HIS A 149 -12.00 -0.78 1.56
N PHE A 150 -12.60 -1.33 2.61
CA PHE A 150 -11.90 -2.22 3.56
C PHE A 150 -11.38 -3.50 2.89
N ILE A 151 -12.15 -4.09 1.97
CA ILE A 151 -11.69 -5.24 1.19
C ILE A 151 -10.51 -4.86 0.28
N LEU A 152 -10.49 -3.65 -0.29
CA LEU A 152 -9.35 -3.16 -1.07
C LEU A 152 -8.11 -2.91 -0.19
N GLN A 153 -8.29 -2.44 1.04
CA GLN A 153 -7.18 -2.37 2.02
C GLN A 153 -6.62 -3.77 2.30
N MET A 154 -7.48 -4.77 2.51
CA MET A 154 -7.05 -6.15 2.70
C MET A 154 -6.39 -6.76 1.46
N ALA A 155 -6.87 -6.41 0.26
CA ALA A 155 -6.25 -6.81 -1.01
C ALA A 155 -4.82 -6.25 -1.09
N LEU A 156 -4.65 -4.94 -0.92
CA LEU A 156 -3.34 -4.28 -0.96
C LEU A 156 -2.35 -4.85 0.05
N LYS A 157 -2.81 -5.13 1.27
CA LYS A 157 -2.00 -5.85 2.26
C LYS A 157 -1.58 -7.23 1.76
N CYS A 158 -2.49 -7.99 1.16
CA CYS A 158 -2.16 -9.30 0.60
C CYS A 158 -1.12 -9.20 -0.52
N ALA A 159 -1.27 -8.23 -1.43
CA ALA A 159 -0.33 -8.04 -2.53
C ALA A 159 1.06 -7.62 -2.08
N ASP A 160 1.15 -6.74 -1.09
CA ASP A 160 2.41 -6.27 -0.50
C ASP A 160 3.25 -7.44 0.03
N ILE A 161 2.61 -8.38 0.74
CA ILE A 161 3.29 -9.53 1.35
C ILE A 161 3.18 -10.84 0.54
N CYS A 162 2.75 -10.79 -0.73
CA CYS A 162 2.46 -12.00 -1.51
C CYS A 162 3.69 -12.78 -2.01
N ASN A 163 4.91 -12.30 -1.74
CA ASN A 163 6.15 -12.92 -2.23
C ASN A 163 6.24 -14.44 -1.97
N PRO A 164 5.89 -14.95 -0.76
CA PRO A 164 5.91 -16.39 -0.47
C PRO A 164 4.80 -17.19 -1.19
N CYS A 165 3.78 -16.53 -1.72
CA CYS A 165 2.68 -17.15 -2.45
C CYS A 165 3.01 -17.37 -3.94
N ARG A 166 4.20 -16.94 -4.40
CA ARG A 166 4.67 -17.11 -5.78
C ARG A 166 5.35 -18.47 -5.97
N THR A 167 5.70 -18.79 -7.22
CA THR A 167 6.53 -19.98 -7.49
C THR A 167 7.83 -19.89 -6.70
N TRP A 168 8.40 -21.05 -6.36
CA TRP A 168 9.59 -21.12 -5.52
C TRP A 168 10.73 -20.24 -6.04
N GLU A 169 10.95 -20.22 -7.35
CA GLU A 169 12.02 -19.44 -7.99
C GLU A 169 11.85 -17.95 -7.74
N LEU A 170 10.62 -17.43 -7.83
CA LEU A 170 10.31 -16.03 -7.57
C LEU A 170 10.36 -15.72 -6.07
N SER A 171 9.73 -16.56 -5.25
CA SER A 171 9.74 -16.38 -3.80
C SER A 171 11.16 -16.31 -3.26
N LYS A 172 12.05 -17.21 -3.73
CA LYS A 172 13.45 -17.24 -3.33
C LYS A 172 14.17 -15.94 -3.65
N GLN A 173 14.02 -15.41 -4.86
CA GLN A 173 14.66 -14.15 -5.27
C GLN A 173 14.21 -12.97 -4.39
N TRP A 174 12.92 -12.89 -4.08
CA TRP A 174 12.40 -11.84 -3.19
C TRP A 174 12.88 -12.01 -1.75
N SER A 175 12.96 -13.25 -1.25
CA SER A 175 13.54 -13.55 0.06
C SER A 175 15.02 -13.14 0.15
N GLU A 176 15.80 -13.34 -0.91
CA GLU A 176 17.20 -12.90 -0.98
C GLU A 176 17.30 -11.37 -0.94
N LYS A 177 16.50 -10.66 -1.76
CA LYS A 177 16.47 -9.19 -1.81
C LYS A 177 16.06 -8.56 -0.48
N VAL A 178 15.03 -9.09 0.20
CA VAL A 178 14.57 -8.54 1.50
C VAL A 178 15.58 -8.77 2.60
N THR A 179 16.24 -9.93 2.57
CA THR A 179 17.32 -10.24 3.51
C THR A 179 18.53 -9.33 3.28
N GLU A 180 18.90 -9.06 2.03
CA GLU A 180 19.98 -8.12 1.69
C GLU A 180 19.70 -6.71 2.23
N GLU A 181 18.48 -6.21 2.05
CA GLU A 181 18.11 -4.88 2.53
C GLU A 181 18.14 -4.80 4.07
N PHE A 182 17.64 -5.82 4.76
CA PHE A 182 17.72 -5.90 6.22
C PHE A 182 19.17 -5.99 6.73
N PHE A 183 20.04 -6.74 6.05
CA PHE A 183 21.46 -6.79 6.40
C PHE A 183 22.18 -5.48 6.13
N HIS A 184 21.79 -4.73 5.10
CA HIS A 184 22.36 -3.42 4.84
C HIS A 184 22.03 -2.43 5.97
N GLN A 185 20.80 -2.45 6.48
CA GLN A 185 20.40 -1.62 7.63
C GLN A 185 21.20 -1.95 8.92
N GLY A 186 21.60 -3.21 9.09
CA GLY A 186 22.33 -3.67 10.28
C GLY A 186 23.83 -3.38 10.28
N LYS A 187 24.39 -2.88 9.18
CA LYS A 187 25.80 -2.46 9.07
C LYS A 187 25.99 -1.04 9.58
#